data_AF-A0A496APR2-F1
#
_entry.id   AF-A0A496APR2-F1
#
_cell.length_a   1.000
_cell.length_b   1.000
_cell.length_c   1.000
_cell.angle_alpha   90.00
_cell.angle_beta   90.00
_cell.angle_gamma   90.00
#
_symmetry.space_group_name_H-M   'P 1'
#
loop_
_entity.id
_entity.type
_entity.pdbx_description
1 polymer ?
#
loop_
_entity_poly.entity_id
_entity_poly.type
_entity_poly.pdbx_seq_one_letter_code
_entity_poly.pdbx_strand_id
1 'polypeptide(L)'
;MNQEITCLQCEDLLDKYLDNELDTETYILISSHLQNCQKCQYAYKLAQVVNQALCDLPSPEPSAKLYNQVIDYIEVNTDESRWEQLIMFNLTTNHQSKSKLSVESDEIIDTNFTESNWIQLTLQDIPNL
;
A
#
# COMPACT_ATOMS: atom_id res chain seq x y z
N MET A 1 27.05 1.25 -13.04
CA MET A 1 26.66 0.34 -14.14
C MET A 1 25.21 0.65 -14.43
N ASN A 2 24.85 1.09 -15.63
CA ASN A 2 23.44 1.32 -15.97
C ASN A 2 22.80 -0.06 -16.13
N GLN A 3 22.12 -0.53 -15.08
CA GLN A 3 21.42 -1.80 -15.09
C GLN A 3 20.08 -1.59 -15.83
N GLU A 4 19.91 -2.24 -16.98
CA GLU A 4 18.63 -2.23 -17.69
C GLU A 4 17.78 -3.42 -17.25
N ILE A 5 16.50 -3.18 -16.97
CA ILE A 5 15.52 -4.20 -16.60
C ILE A 5 14.86 -4.78 -17.86
N THR A 6 14.68 -6.11 -17.89
CA THR A 6 13.99 -6.80 -18.99
C THR A 6 12.46 -6.71 -18.86
N CYS A 7 11.72 -6.97 -19.94
CA CYS A 7 10.25 -6.98 -19.88
C CYS A 7 9.71 -8.01 -18.88
N LEU A 8 10.34 -9.18 -18.78
CA LEU A 8 9.92 -10.22 -17.83
C LEU A 8 10.05 -9.72 -16.38
N GLN A 9 11.21 -9.16 -16.05
CA GLN A 9 11.45 -8.60 -14.71
C GLN A 9 10.54 -7.39 -14.43
N CYS A 10 10.26 -6.57 -15.44
CA CYS A 10 9.31 -5.46 -15.31
C CYS A 10 7.91 -5.99 -14.99
N GLU A 11 7.41 -6.99 -15.73
CA GLU A 11 6.11 -7.63 -15.52
C GLU A 11 6.00 -8.25 -14.12
N ASP A 12 7.03 -8.98 -13.67
CA ASP A 12 7.09 -9.61 -12.32
C ASP A 12 7.04 -8.59 -11.16
N LEU A 13 7.33 -7.31 -11.43
CA LEU A 13 7.40 -6.25 -10.43
C LEU A 13 6.27 -5.22 -10.54
N LEU A 14 5.34 -5.37 -11.50
CA LEU A 14 4.26 -4.38 -11.69
C LEU A 14 3.33 -4.24 -10.49
N ASP A 15 3.00 -5.34 -9.80
CA ASP A 15 2.12 -5.28 -8.63
C ASP A 15 2.77 -4.46 -7.50
N LYS A 16 4.04 -4.76 -7.20
CA LYS A 16 4.82 -3.99 -6.21
C LYS A 16 5.03 -2.54 -6.63
N TYR A 17 5.16 -2.28 -7.92
CA TYR A 17 5.26 -0.93 -8.47
C TYR A 17 3.95 -0.15 -8.26
N LEU A 18 2.79 -0.79 -8.46
CA LEU A 18 1.48 -0.19 -8.21
C LEU A 18 1.24 0.09 -6.72
N ASP A 19 1.68 -0.82 -5.84
CA ASP A 19 1.50 -0.71 -4.40
C ASP A 19 2.57 0.17 -3.71
N ASN A 20 3.52 0.74 -4.48
CA ASN A 20 4.66 1.52 -3.99
C ASN A 20 5.57 0.78 -3.00
N GLU A 21 5.73 -0.54 -3.19
CA GLU A 21 6.52 -1.42 -2.32
C GLU A 21 7.97 -1.63 -2.80
N LEU A 22 8.38 -0.92 -3.85
CA LEU A 22 9.72 -1.02 -4.43
C LEU A 22 10.69 -0.03 -3.79
N ASP A 23 11.97 -0.41 -3.74
CA ASP A 23 13.03 0.55 -3.44
C ASP A 23 13.16 1.59 -4.58
N THR A 24 13.78 2.72 -4.25
CA THR A 24 13.91 3.87 -5.17
C THR A 24 14.64 3.53 -6.47
N GLU A 25 15.67 2.69 -6.41
CA GLU A 25 16.45 2.32 -7.59
C GLU A 25 15.60 1.46 -8.53
N THR A 26 14.94 0.43 -8.00
CA THR A 26 14.06 -0.44 -8.77
C THR A 26 12.87 0.32 -9.36
N TYR A 27 12.28 1.25 -8.60
CA TYR A 27 11.18 2.09 -9.08
C TYR A 27 11.59 2.93 -10.31
N ILE A 28 12.77 3.56 -10.27
CA ILE A 28 13.29 4.36 -11.39
C ILE A 28 13.50 3.48 -12.63
N LEU A 29 14.05 2.27 -12.45
CA LEU A 29 14.29 1.34 -13.56
C LEU A 29 12.99 0.92 -14.25
N ILE A 30 11.96 0.57 -13.47
CA ILE A 30 10.64 0.20 -14.03
C ILE A 30 9.98 1.40 -14.69
N SER A 31 9.99 2.57 -14.04
CA SER A 31 9.42 3.80 -14.60
C SER A 31 10.06 4.14 -15.96
N SER A 32 11.38 4.07 -16.04
CA SER A 32 12.13 4.25 -17.29
C SER A 32 11.77 3.20 -18.35
N HIS A 33 11.65 1.93 -17.96
CA HIS A 33 11.25 0.87 -18.89
C HIS A 33 9.82 1.07 -19.41
N LEU A 34 8.88 1.49 -18.55
CA LEU A 34 7.50 1.79 -18.92
C LEU A 34 7.41 2.97 -19.87
N GLN A 35 8.28 3.97 -19.79
CA GLN A 35 8.28 5.08 -20.76
C GLN A 35 8.64 4.62 -22.18
N ASN A 36 9.47 3.59 -22.31
CA ASN A 36 10.08 3.20 -23.59
C ASN A 36 9.53 1.89 -24.17
N CYS A 37 8.84 1.06 -23.36
CA CYS A 37 8.36 -0.25 -23.78
C CYS A 37 6.83 -0.32 -23.88
N GLN A 38 6.30 -0.32 -25.11
CA GLN A 38 4.86 -0.39 -25.36
C GLN A 38 4.19 -1.66 -24.80
N LYS A 39 4.91 -2.80 -24.81
CA LYS A 39 4.41 -4.07 -24.25
C LYS A 39 4.15 -3.93 -22.73
N CYS A 40 5.12 -3.39 -22.01
CA CYS A 40 5.03 -3.22 -20.56
C CYS A 40 4.04 -2.12 -20.18
N GLN A 41 3.87 -1.07 -21.01
CA GLN A 41 2.78 -0.10 -20.82
C GLN A 41 1.40 -0.74 -20.88
N TYR A 42 1.20 -1.68 -21.81
CA TYR A 42 -0.07 -2.41 -21.91
C TYR A 42 -0.30 -3.29 -20.69
N ALA A 43 0.72 -4.05 -20.27
CA ALA A 43 0.65 -4.88 -19.06
C ALA A 43 0.36 -4.04 -17.81
N TYR A 44 1.03 -2.89 -17.66
CA TYR A 44 0.79 -1.95 -16.56
C TYR A 44 -0.65 -1.43 -16.55
N LYS A 45 -1.17 -0.98 -17.69
CA LYS A 45 -2.56 -0.53 -17.80
C LYS A 45 -3.57 -1.62 -17.46
N LEU A 46 -3.30 -2.86 -17.89
CA LEU A 46 -4.15 -4.01 -17.54
C LEU A 46 -4.13 -4.25 -16.03
N ALA A 47 -2.95 -4.25 -15.40
CA ALA A 47 -2.81 -4.41 -13.96
C ALA A 47 -3.54 -3.29 -13.20
N GLN A 48 -3.46 -2.03 -13.65
CA GLN A 48 -4.23 -0.92 -13.08
C GLN A 48 -5.75 -1.14 -13.14
N VAL A 49 -6.26 -1.58 -14.29
CA VAL A 49 -7.70 -1.84 -14.46
C VAL A 49 -8.16 -2.98 -13.55
N VAL A 50 -7.37 -4.04 -13.43
CA VAL A 50 -7.68 -5.16 -12.53
C VAL A 50 -7.67 -4.71 -11.07
N ASN A 51 -6.64 -3.97 -10.65
CA ASN A 51 -6.52 -3.46 -9.28
C ASN A 51 -7.71 -2.54 -8.92
N GLN A 52 -8.09 -1.63 -9.82
CA GLN A 52 -9.27 -0.79 -9.63
C GLN A 52 -10.56 -1.61 -9.52
N ALA A 53 -10.75 -2.60 -10.40
CA ALA A 53 -11.94 -3.45 -10.36
C ALA A 53 -12.03 -4.27 -9.06
N LEU A 54 -10.90 -4.65 -8.46
CA LEU A 54 -10.86 -5.31 -7.16
C LEU A 54 -11.24 -4.35 -6.02
N CYS A 55 -10.79 -3.09 -6.08
CA CYS A 55 -11.17 -2.05 -5.12
C CYS A 55 -12.66 -1.70 -5.19
N ASP A 56 -13.29 -1.84 -6.36
CA ASP A 56 -14.71 -1.58 -6.56
C ASP A 56 -15.63 -2.72 -6.07
N LEU A 57 -15.05 -3.84 -5.60
CA LEU A 57 -15.84 -4.95 -5.05
C LEU A 57 -16.54 -4.52 -3.76
N PRO A 58 -17.82 -4.92 -3.56
CA PRO A 58 -18.53 -4.61 -2.33
C PRO A 58 -17.81 -5.25 -1.14
N SER A 59 -17.48 -4.43 -0.14
CA SER A 59 -16.92 -4.94 1.11
C SER A 59 -17.94 -5.85 1.80
N PRO A 60 -17.57 -7.08 2.17
CA PRO A 60 -18.49 -7.98 2.84
C PRO A 60 -18.87 -7.44 4.21
N GLU A 61 -20.17 -7.40 4.51
CA GLU A 61 -20.62 -7.04 5.85
C GLU A 61 -20.21 -8.16 6.82
N PRO A 62 -19.42 -7.84 7.87
CA PRO A 62 -19.04 -8.85 8.85
C PRO A 62 -20.29 -9.33 9.60
N SER A 63 -20.33 -10.63 9.94
CA SER A 63 -21.44 -11.16 10.73
C SER A 63 -21.51 -10.48 12.11
N ALA A 64 -22.72 -10.27 12.63
CA ALA A 64 -22.92 -9.70 13.97
C ALA A 64 -22.17 -10.49 15.06
N LYS A 65 -22.03 -11.82 14.89
CA LYS A 65 -21.23 -12.66 15.79
C LYS A 65 -19.76 -12.23 15.83
N LEU A 66 -19.15 -12.02 14.66
CA LEU A 66 -17.75 -11.57 14.57
C LEU A 66 -17.60 -10.18 15.16
N TYR A 67 -18.53 -9.27 14.85
CA TYR A 67 -18.52 -7.92 15.41
C TYR A 67 -18.54 -7.95 16.95
N ASN A 68 -19.46 -8.70 17.54
CA ASN A 68 -19.57 -8.83 18.99
C ASN A 68 -18.30 -9.44 19.60
N GLN A 69 -17.71 -10.45 18.97
CA GLN A 69 -16.45 -11.03 19.45
C GLN A 69 -15.30 -10.02 19.49
N VAL A 70 -15.22 -9.13 18.50
CA VAL A 70 -14.22 -8.05 18.48
C VAL A 70 -14.49 -7.02 19.57
N ILE A 71 -15.75 -6.62 19.76
CA ILE A 71 -16.15 -5.69 20.83
C ILE A 71 -15.83 -6.27 22.21
N ASP A 72 -16.25 -7.50 22.48
CA ASP A 72 -15.97 -8.20 23.74
C ASP A 72 -14.46 -8.28 24.01
N TYR A 73 -13.66 -8.56 22.97
CA TYR A 73 -12.21 -8.58 23.07
C TYR A 73 -11.64 -7.21 23.42
N ILE A 74 -12.11 -6.16 22.75
CA ILE A 74 -11.65 -4.78 23.00
C ILE A 74 -12.00 -4.40 24.44
N GLU A 75 -13.22 -4.62 24.91
CA GLU A 75 -13.66 -4.25 26.26
C GLU A 75 -12.85 -4.95 27.37
N VAL A 76 -12.47 -6.21 27.16
CA VAL A 76 -11.65 -6.97 28.12
C VAL A 76 -10.18 -6.54 28.08
N ASN A 77 -9.69 -6.02 26.96
CA ASN A 77 -8.28 -5.69 26.73
C ASN A 77 -8.02 -4.19 26.55
N THR A 78 -8.99 -3.33 26.85
CA THR A 78 -8.84 -1.87 26.91
C THR A 78 -8.06 -1.46 28.14
N ASP A 79 -6.74 -1.62 28.08
CA ASP A 79 -5.83 -0.72 28.77
C ASP A 79 -5.81 0.57 27.94
N GLU A 80 -6.42 1.65 28.43
CA GLU A 80 -6.46 2.97 27.76
C GLU A 80 -5.06 3.40 27.30
N SER A 81 -4.04 3.04 28.07
CA SER A 81 -2.63 3.35 27.79
C SER A 81 -2.08 2.66 26.54
N ARG A 82 -2.65 1.51 26.15
CA ARG A 82 -2.19 0.71 25.00
C ARG A 82 -2.79 1.22 23.68
N TRP A 83 -4.04 1.67 23.69
CA TRP A 83 -4.70 2.22 22.51
C TRP A 83 -4.12 3.58 22.11
N GLU A 84 -3.76 4.42 23.08
CA GLU A 84 -3.04 5.67 22.82
C GLU A 84 -1.68 5.41 22.16
N GLN A 85 -0.94 4.39 22.61
CA GLN A 85 0.32 4.00 21.97
C GLN A 85 0.12 3.48 20.54
N LEU A 86 -0.94 2.71 20.27
CA LEU A 86 -1.27 2.23 18.94
C LEU A 86 -1.72 3.36 18.00
N ILE A 87 -2.52 4.31 18.49
CA ILE A 87 -2.93 5.50 17.73
C ILE A 87 -1.71 6.38 17.46
N MET A 88 -0.87 6.63 18.45
CA MET A 88 0.34 7.44 18.29
C MET A 88 1.37 6.75 17.39
N PHE A 89 1.51 5.42 17.44
CA PHE A 89 2.36 4.67 16.51
C PHE A 89 1.83 4.77 15.06
N ASN A 90 0.52 4.61 14.85
CA ASN A 90 -0.08 4.78 13.52
C ASN A 90 0.04 6.21 13.00
N LEU A 91 -0.07 7.23 13.85
CA LEU A 91 0.09 8.63 13.43
C LEU A 91 1.56 9.03 13.20
N THR A 92 2.51 8.51 13.98
CA THR A 92 3.95 8.82 13.83
C THR A 92 4.61 8.08 12.66
N THR A 93 4.23 6.83 12.40
CA THR A 93 4.68 6.08 11.21
C THR A 93 4.13 6.69 9.92
N ASN A 94 2.89 7.19 9.92
CA ASN A 94 2.32 7.94 8.78
C ASN A 94 3.02 9.29 8.55
N HIS A 95 3.59 9.91 9.60
CA HIS A 95 4.33 11.18 9.50
C HIS A 95 5.80 11.01 9.11
N GLN A 96 6.43 9.86 9.39
CA GLN A 96 7.79 9.55 8.93
C GLN A 96 7.83 9.17 7.44
N SER A 97 6.74 8.62 6.88
CA SER A 97 6.61 8.41 5.43
C SER A 97 6.45 9.73 4.65
N LYS A 98 5.92 10.79 5.29
CA LYS A 98 5.73 12.10 4.65
C LYS A 98 6.90 13.07 4.79
N SER A 99 7.85 12.85 5.71
CA SER A 99 8.90 13.84 6.01
C SER A 99 10.27 13.60 5.34
N LYS A 100 10.41 12.59 4.47
CA LYS A 100 11.68 12.34 3.74
C LYS A 100 11.75 12.83 2.30
N LEU A 101 10.73 13.50 1.77
CA LEU A 101 10.88 14.31 0.55
C LEU A 101 11.01 15.79 0.90
N SER A 102 12.25 16.20 1.12
CA SER A 102 12.68 17.58 0.86
C SER A 102 14.04 17.51 0.21
N VAL A 103 14.03 17.44 -1.11
CA VAL A 103 15.07 18.02 -1.97
C VAL A 103 14.34 18.80 -3.05
N GLU A 104 14.66 20.09 -3.08
CA GLU A 104 14.17 21.11 -4.01
C GLU A 104 14.36 20.69 -5.46
N SER A 105 13.34 20.87 -6.32
CA SER A 105 13.33 21.79 -7.48
C SER A 105 12.21 21.45 -8.48
N ASP A 106 11.36 22.46 -8.71
CA ASP A 106 10.54 22.78 -9.89
C ASP A 106 10.21 21.66 -10.91
N GLU A 107 8.96 21.15 -10.88
CA GLU A 107 8.05 21.14 -12.05
C GLU A 107 6.67 20.56 -11.68
N ILE A 108 5.65 21.06 -12.39
CA ILE A 108 4.21 20.94 -12.15
C ILE A 108 3.74 19.49 -12.15
N ILE A 109 3.08 19.02 -11.08
CA ILE A 109 2.29 17.78 -11.10
C ILE A 109 0.89 18.03 -10.53
N ASP A 110 -0.08 17.67 -11.37
CA ASP A 110 -1.52 17.75 -11.23
C ASP A 110 -2.02 17.10 -9.93
N THR A 111 -2.81 17.86 -9.19
CA THR A 111 -3.40 17.46 -7.91
C THR A 111 -4.64 16.62 -8.17
N ASN A 112 -4.59 15.30 -7.89
CA ASN A 112 -5.74 14.51 -7.42
C ASN A 112 -5.27 13.10 -7.01
N PHE A 113 -4.94 12.91 -5.72
CA PHE A 113 -4.76 11.57 -5.15
C PHE A 113 -5.45 11.51 -3.78
N THR A 114 -6.67 10.98 -3.76
CA THR A 114 -7.44 10.73 -2.54
C THR A 114 -7.31 9.27 -2.14
N GLU A 115 -6.74 9.09 -0.93
CA GLU A 115 -6.98 8.06 0.07
C GLU A 115 -7.21 6.61 -0.35
N SER A 116 -6.27 5.74 0.03
CA SER A 116 -6.55 4.40 0.60
C SER A 116 -5.27 3.84 1.24
N ASN A 117 -5.25 3.71 2.57
CA ASN A 117 -4.20 2.98 3.30
C ASN A 117 -4.89 1.97 4.22
N TRP A 118 -5.04 0.73 3.74
CA TRP A 118 -5.56 -0.39 4.52
C TRP A 118 -4.39 -1.13 5.15
N ILE A 119 -4.25 -1.06 6.47
CA ILE A 119 -3.24 -1.82 7.22
C ILE A 119 -3.68 -3.29 7.27
N GLN A 120 -2.81 -4.21 6.83
CA GLN A 120 -2.96 -5.65 7.09
C GLN A 120 -2.67 -5.96 8.56
N LEU A 121 -3.68 -6.41 9.29
CA LEU A 121 -3.50 -7.15 10.54
C LEU A 121 -3.18 -8.61 10.19
N THR A 122 -1.98 -9.09 10.52
CA THR A 122 -1.62 -10.50 10.33
C THR A 122 -2.22 -11.37 11.44
N LEU A 123 -2.80 -12.52 11.06
CA LEU A 123 -3.44 -13.52 11.94
C LEU A 123 -2.50 -14.19 12.97
N GLN A 124 -1.26 -13.72 13.11
CA GLN A 124 -0.26 -14.33 14.01
C GLN A 124 -0.30 -13.78 15.45
N ASP A 125 -1.04 -12.70 15.69
CA ASP A 125 -1.12 -12.05 17.01
C ASP A 125 -2.31 -12.53 17.88
N ILE A 126 -3.02 -13.59 17.48
CA ILE A 126 -4.10 -14.20 18.28
C ILE A 126 -3.52 -15.42 19.03
N PRO A 127 -3.26 -15.33 20.34
CA PRO A 127 -2.82 -16.50 21.11
C PRO A 127 -3.96 -17.52 21.24
N ASN A 128 -3.72 -18.72 20.68
CA ASN A 128 -4.41 -20.01 20.89
C ASN A 128 -5.95 -20.01 20.95
N LEU A 129 -6.57 -20.42 19.83
CA LEU A 129 -7.86 -21.13 19.81
C LEU A 129 -7.66 -22.62 20.11
#